data_AF-A0AAW2NFW7-F1
#
_entry.id   AF-A0AAW2NFW7-F1
#
_cell.length_a   1.000
_cell.length_b   1.000
_cell.length_c   1.000
_cell.angle_alpha   90.00
_cell.angle_beta   90.00
_cell.angle_gamma   90.00
#
_symmetry.space_group_name_H-M   'P 1'
#
loop_
_entity.id
_entity.type
_entity.pdbx_description
1 polymer ?
#
loop_
_entity_poly.entity_id
_entity_poly.type
_entity_poly.pdbx_seq_one_letter_code
_entity_poly.pdbx_strand_id
1 'polypeptide(L)'
;MGDSMDLTGDGGVLKTLIRQAKPDAIVPSEGLPLLDVHYEGILAETGEVFDTTHEDNTIFTFELGKGSVIKAWDIALKTMKVGEVAKITCKPEYAYGSAGSPPDIPPDSTLIFEIELVACRPRKGSSLSSVSDERARLEELKKQRELAAAAKEEDRKKREEAKAAAAARIQAKLEAKKGQGKGKGKAK
;
A
#
# COMPACT_ATOMS: atom_id res chain seq x y z
N MET A 1 -38.46 -0.17 -5.33
CA MET A 1 -38.00 -1.28 -4.48
C MET A 1 -37.14 -2.16 -5.36
N GLY A 2 -35.83 -2.25 -5.10
CA GLY A 2 -34.99 -3.22 -5.79
C GLY A 2 -35.39 -4.62 -5.36
N ASP A 3 -35.38 -5.57 -6.28
CA ASP A 3 -35.61 -6.98 -5.95
C ASP A 3 -34.51 -7.45 -4.98
N SER A 4 -34.92 -7.93 -3.81
CA SER A 4 -34.02 -8.55 -2.83
C SER A 4 -33.83 -10.01 -3.21
N MET A 5 -32.58 -10.44 -3.30
CA MET A 5 -32.18 -11.81 -3.63
C MET A 5 -31.68 -12.52 -2.38
N ASP A 6 -32.23 -13.68 -2.10
CA ASP A 6 -31.71 -14.58 -1.07
C ASP A 6 -30.51 -15.37 -1.62
N LEU A 7 -29.33 -15.11 -1.08
CA LEU A 7 -28.09 -15.72 -1.55
C LEU A 7 -27.79 -17.06 -0.87
N THR A 8 -28.44 -17.36 0.25
CA THR A 8 -28.22 -18.57 1.04
C THR A 8 -29.39 -19.54 0.98
N GLY A 9 -30.59 -19.06 0.62
CA GLY A 9 -31.81 -19.85 0.50
C GLY A 9 -32.55 -20.07 1.82
N ASP A 10 -31.97 -19.65 2.93
CA ASP A 10 -32.52 -19.66 4.30
C ASP A 10 -32.86 -18.24 4.80
N GLY A 11 -32.77 -17.24 3.93
CA GLY A 11 -32.90 -15.82 4.23
C GLY A 11 -31.80 -15.27 5.16
N GLY A 12 -30.68 -15.98 5.29
CA GLY A 12 -29.53 -15.59 6.11
C GLY A 12 -28.76 -14.41 5.54
N VAL A 13 -28.57 -14.39 4.22
CA VAL A 13 -27.90 -13.30 3.50
C VAL A 13 -28.78 -12.83 2.36
N LEU A 14 -29.39 -11.66 2.53
CA LEU A 14 -30.21 -11.03 1.51
C LEU A 14 -29.44 -9.89 0.85
N LYS A 15 -29.42 -9.86 -0.48
CA LYS A 15 -28.79 -8.79 -1.25
C LYS A 15 -29.86 -8.02 -2.01
N THR A 16 -29.92 -6.71 -1.79
CA THR A 16 -30.72 -5.78 -2.58
C THR A 16 -29.80 -4.89 -3.40
N LEU A 17 -29.96 -4.91 -4.72
CA LEU A 17 -29.17 -4.09 -5.62
C LEU A 17 -29.64 -2.63 -5.57
N ILE A 18 -28.77 -1.70 -5.17
CA ILE A 18 -29.06 -0.26 -5.12
C ILE A 18 -28.63 0.40 -6.44
N ARG A 19 -27.40 0.14 -6.87
CA ARG A 19 -26.82 0.71 -8.09
C ARG A 19 -26.17 -0.40 -8.90
N GLN A 20 -26.62 -0.54 -10.15
CA GLN A 20 -26.01 -1.46 -11.11
C GLN A 20 -24.62 -0.96 -11.53
N ALA A 21 -23.68 -1.89 -11.64
CA ALA A 21 -22.42 -1.65 -12.33
C ALA A 21 -22.62 -1.57 -13.85
N LYS A 22 -21.58 -1.13 -14.55
CA LYS A 22 -21.55 -1.17 -16.02
C LYS A 22 -21.61 -2.62 -16.54
N PRO A 23 -22.14 -2.88 -17.75
CA PRO A 23 -22.26 -4.23 -18.28
C PRO A 23 -20.94 -5.00 -18.39
N ASP A 24 -19.86 -4.28 -18.70
CA ASP A 24 -18.48 -4.74 -18.85
C ASP A 24 -17.65 -4.63 -17.56
N ALA A 25 -18.29 -4.35 -16.42
CA ALA A 25 -17.62 -4.23 -15.15
C ALA A 25 -16.94 -5.54 -14.72
N ILE A 26 -15.77 -5.38 -14.10
CA ILE A 26 -14.96 -6.47 -13.57
C ILE A 26 -15.71 -7.16 -12.44
N VAL A 27 -15.63 -8.49 -12.41
CA VAL A 27 -16.11 -9.33 -11.31
C VAL A 27 -14.94 -9.86 -10.48
N PRO A 28 -15.14 -10.12 -9.18
CA PRO A 28 -14.19 -10.88 -8.38
C PRO A 28 -13.85 -12.23 -9.02
N SER A 29 -12.58 -12.60 -9.01
CA SER A 29 -12.09 -13.86 -9.59
C SER A 29 -10.82 -14.33 -8.88
N GLU A 30 -10.36 -15.56 -9.15
CA GLU A 30 -9.12 -16.08 -8.56
C GLU A 30 -7.89 -15.24 -8.92
N GLY A 31 -7.88 -14.60 -10.10
CA GLY A 31 -6.83 -13.69 -10.54
C GLY A 31 -6.90 -12.30 -9.89
N LEU A 32 -8.10 -11.89 -9.44
CA LEU A 32 -8.35 -10.61 -8.77
C LEU A 32 -9.08 -10.82 -7.43
N PRO A 33 -8.46 -11.51 -6.45
CA PRO A 33 -9.14 -11.94 -5.24
C PRO A 33 -9.20 -10.86 -4.15
N LEU A 34 -8.44 -9.77 -4.28
CA LEU A 34 -8.47 -8.66 -3.32
C LEU A 34 -9.57 -7.68 -3.72
N LEU A 35 -10.49 -7.40 -2.80
CA LEU A 35 -11.58 -6.44 -3.02
C LEU A 35 -11.30 -5.17 -2.25
N ASP A 36 -11.48 -4.04 -2.93
CA ASP A 36 -11.48 -2.70 -2.35
C ASP A 36 -12.92 -2.24 -2.28
N VAL A 37 -13.39 -1.87 -1.09
CA VAL A 37 -14.78 -1.49 -0.86
C VAL A 37 -14.91 -0.21 -0.05
N HIS A 38 -15.99 0.52 -0.32
CA HIS A 38 -16.58 1.42 0.66
C HIS A 38 -17.81 0.73 1.26
N TYR A 39 -18.01 0.94 2.55
CA TYR A 39 -19.20 0.45 3.24
C TYR A 39 -19.64 1.37 4.37
N GLU A 40 -20.90 1.17 4.73
CA GLU A 40 -21.54 1.63 5.97
C GLU A 40 -22.31 0.45 6.58
N GLY A 41 -22.03 0.14 7.84
CA GLY A 41 -22.67 -0.92 8.62
C GLY A 41 -23.64 -0.34 9.64
N ILE A 42 -24.89 -0.80 9.59
CA ILE A 42 -25.95 -0.40 10.53
C ILE A 42 -26.55 -1.60 11.26
N LEU A 43 -26.95 -1.38 12.51
CA LEU A 43 -27.76 -2.33 13.27
C LEU A 43 -29.19 -2.31 12.73
N ALA A 44 -29.73 -3.47 12.32
CA ALA A 44 -31.07 -3.52 11.73
C ALA A 44 -32.18 -3.12 12.71
N GLU A 45 -31.98 -3.39 14.01
CA GLU A 45 -32.97 -3.13 15.05
C GLU A 45 -33.09 -1.64 15.40
N THR A 46 -31.96 -0.94 15.51
CA THR A 46 -31.91 0.46 15.95
C THR A 46 -31.73 1.44 14.79
N GLY A 47 -31.18 0.98 13.66
CA GLY A 47 -30.75 1.82 12.54
C GLY A 47 -29.46 2.60 12.83
N GLU A 48 -28.78 2.31 13.94
CA GLU A 48 -27.53 2.98 14.32
C GLU A 48 -26.36 2.50 13.47
N VAL A 49 -25.54 3.44 12.98
CA VAL A 49 -24.29 3.16 12.28
C VAL A 49 -23.24 2.77 13.31
N PHE A 50 -22.71 1.56 13.21
CA PHE A 50 -21.64 1.08 14.10
C PHE A 50 -20.25 1.16 13.48
N ASP A 51 -20.16 1.20 12.14
CA ASP A 51 -18.90 1.27 11.42
C ASP A 51 -19.10 1.82 10.00
N THR A 52 -18.20 2.68 9.53
CA THR A 52 -18.26 3.28 8.18
C THR A 52 -16.90 3.71 7.67
N THR A 53 -16.70 3.57 6.36
CA THR A 53 -15.49 4.04 5.68
C THR A 53 -15.62 5.45 5.10
N HIS A 54 -16.85 5.99 5.06
CA HIS A 54 -17.14 7.29 4.45
C HIS A 54 -16.63 8.47 5.28
N GLU A 55 -16.61 8.36 6.61
CA GLU A 55 -16.14 9.44 7.49
C GLU A 55 -14.64 9.72 7.32
N ASP A 56 -13.83 8.67 7.22
CA ASP A 56 -12.37 8.79 7.10
C ASP A 56 -11.87 8.83 5.65
N ASN A 57 -12.76 8.73 4.67
CA ASN A 57 -12.41 8.53 3.25
C ASN A 57 -11.39 7.39 3.03
N THR A 58 -11.51 6.33 3.82
CA THR A 58 -10.62 5.16 3.73
C THR A 58 -11.24 4.09 2.83
N ILE A 59 -10.39 3.29 2.20
CA ILE A 59 -10.81 2.10 1.46
C ILE A 59 -10.50 0.89 2.32
N PHE A 60 -11.50 0.04 2.53
CA PHE A 60 -11.27 -1.24 3.17
C PHE A 60 -10.89 -2.28 2.13
N THR A 61 -9.76 -2.95 2.32
CA THR A 61 -9.27 -4.01 1.45
C THR A 61 -9.24 -5.33 2.18
N PHE A 62 -9.81 -6.37 1.58
CA PHE A 62 -9.72 -7.74 2.08
C PHE A 62 -9.62 -8.77 0.95
N GLU A 63 -9.26 -10.00 1.29
CA GLU A 63 -9.22 -11.12 0.34
C GLU A 63 -10.51 -11.94 0.42
N LEU A 64 -11.19 -12.08 -0.72
CA LEU A 64 -12.48 -12.74 -0.80
C LEU A 64 -12.35 -14.27 -0.62
N GLY A 65 -13.22 -14.85 0.22
CA GLY A 65 -13.34 -16.28 0.41
C GLY A 65 -12.29 -16.90 1.31
N LYS A 66 -11.57 -16.09 2.09
CA LYS A 66 -10.59 -16.54 3.09
C LYS A 66 -11.10 -16.52 4.53
N GLY A 67 -12.34 -16.08 4.75
CA GLY A 67 -12.87 -15.88 6.10
C GLY A 67 -12.17 -14.76 6.86
N SER A 68 -11.56 -13.80 6.15
CA SER A 68 -10.98 -12.59 6.74
C SER A 68 -12.05 -11.57 7.13
N VAL A 69 -13.29 -11.77 6.67
CA VAL A 69 -14.48 -10.97 6.95
C VAL A 69 -15.63 -11.90 7.35
N ILE A 70 -16.76 -11.32 7.78
CA ILE A 70 -17.95 -12.10 8.10
C ILE A 70 -18.45 -12.92 6.90
N LYS A 71 -19.06 -14.07 7.17
CA LYS A 71 -19.50 -15.01 6.13
C LYS A 71 -20.45 -14.35 5.11
N ALA A 72 -21.31 -13.46 5.57
CA ALA A 72 -22.24 -12.74 4.70
C ALA A 72 -21.53 -11.95 3.60
N TRP A 73 -20.39 -11.34 3.90
CA TRP A 73 -19.59 -10.60 2.93
C TRP A 73 -18.94 -11.53 1.92
N ASP A 74 -18.35 -12.64 2.37
CA ASP A 74 -17.73 -13.65 1.50
C ASP A 74 -18.74 -14.27 0.51
N ILE A 75 -20.03 -14.32 0.89
CA ILE A 75 -21.13 -14.79 0.04
C ILE A 75 -21.61 -13.67 -0.90
N ALA A 76 -21.93 -12.50 -0.34
CA ALA A 76 -22.56 -11.41 -1.09
C ALA A 76 -21.64 -10.79 -2.12
N LEU A 77 -20.39 -10.47 -1.75
CA LEU A 77 -19.48 -9.73 -2.64
C LEU A 77 -19.00 -10.58 -3.82
N LYS A 78 -19.04 -11.91 -3.73
CA LYS A 78 -18.82 -12.80 -4.89
C LYS A 78 -19.82 -12.55 -6.03
N THR A 79 -21.00 -12.03 -5.72
CA THR A 79 -22.05 -11.75 -6.70
C THR A 79 -22.02 -10.33 -7.24
N MET A 80 -21.12 -9.47 -6.73
CA MET A 80 -21.06 -8.06 -7.09
C MET A 80 -20.10 -7.81 -8.26
N LYS A 81 -20.29 -6.66 -8.90
CA LYS A 81 -19.40 -6.12 -9.94
C LYS A 81 -18.77 -4.81 -9.49
N VAL A 82 -17.59 -4.49 -10.00
CA VAL A 82 -16.92 -3.21 -9.73
C VAL A 82 -17.83 -2.03 -10.16
N GLY A 83 -18.06 -1.09 -9.24
CA GLY A 83 -18.96 0.06 -9.36
C GLY A 83 -20.39 -0.20 -8.86
N GLU A 84 -20.72 -1.46 -8.52
CA GLU A 84 -22.01 -1.85 -7.95
C GLU A 84 -22.15 -1.36 -6.50
N VAL A 85 -23.35 -0.89 -6.15
CA VAL A 85 -23.73 -0.63 -4.75
C VAL A 85 -24.87 -1.56 -4.39
N ALA A 86 -24.73 -2.28 -3.29
CA ALA A 86 -25.74 -3.22 -2.81
C ALA A 86 -25.93 -3.08 -1.31
N LYS A 87 -27.17 -3.31 -0.88
CA LYS A 87 -27.54 -3.46 0.53
C LYS A 87 -27.58 -4.93 0.88
N ILE A 88 -26.77 -5.34 1.84
CA ILE A 88 -26.64 -6.72 2.31
C ILE A 88 -27.24 -6.80 3.71
N THR A 89 -28.32 -7.54 3.87
CA THR A 89 -28.89 -7.86 5.19
C THR A 89 -28.36 -9.21 5.63
N CYS A 90 -27.74 -9.23 6.81
CA CYS A 90 -27.00 -10.34 7.35
C CYS A 90 -27.62 -10.77 8.68
N LYS A 91 -28.17 -11.97 8.75
CA LYS A 91 -28.56 -12.58 10.02
C LYS A 91 -27.33 -12.88 10.89
N PRO A 92 -27.48 -12.99 12.21
CA PRO A 92 -26.36 -13.17 13.14
C PRO A 92 -25.49 -14.40 12.81
N GLU A 93 -26.06 -15.50 12.32
CA GLU A 93 -25.31 -16.72 11.99
C GLU A 93 -24.28 -16.53 10.86
N TYR A 94 -24.49 -15.50 10.03
CA TYR A 94 -23.62 -15.09 8.94
C TYR A 94 -22.79 -13.84 9.25
N ALA A 95 -22.96 -13.28 10.45
CA ALA A 95 -22.26 -12.12 10.99
C ALA A 95 -21.47 -12.50 12.26
N TYR A 96 -21.84 -11.95 13.43
CA TYR A 96 -21.12 -12.11 14.70
C TYR A 96 -21.76 -13.11 15.68
N GLY A 97 -22.91 -13.69 15.31
CA GLY A 97 -23.62 -14.68 16.12
C GLY A 97 -23.97 -14.21 17.53
N SER A 98 -24.12 -15.16 18.44
CA SER A 98 -24.45 -14.89 19.85
C SER A 98 -23.29 -14.29 20.66
N ALA A 99 -22.09 -14.19 20.07
CA ALA A 99 -20.97 -13.50 20.70
C ALA A 99 -21.08 -11.97 20.52
N GLY A 100 -21.65 -11.51 19.41
CA GLY A 100 -21.60 -10.10 19.02
C GLY A 100 -20.16 -9.62 18.79
N SER A 101 -19.98 -8.30 18.81
CA SER A 101 -18.67 -7.64 18.82
C SER A 101 -18.78 -6.40 19.72
N PRO A 102 -18.63 -6.58 21.05
CA PRO A 102 -18.77 -5.47 21.98
C PRO A 102 -17.65 -4.41 21.80
N PRO A 103 -17.96 -3.12 22.04
CA PRO A 103 -19.23 -2.60 22.55
C PRO A 103 -20.31 -2.36 21.49
N ASP A 104 -19.96 -2.35 20.20
CA ASP A 104 -20.80 -1.76 19.16
C ASP A 104 -21.84 -2.72 18.57
N ILE A 105 -21.58 -4.02 18.60
CA ILE A 105 -22.48 -5.05 18.05
C ILE A 105 -22.95 -5.98 19.17
N PRO A 106 -24.24 -5.92 19.56
CA PRO A 106 -24.80 -6.86 20.52
C PRO A 106 -24.81 -8.32 20.02
N PRO A 107 -24.97 -9.29 20.93
CA PRO A 107 -25.29 -10.67 20.59
C PRO A 107 -26.53 -10.79 19.68
N ASP A 108 -26.48 -11.74 18.75
CA ASP A 108 -27.61 -12.13 17.90
C ASP A 108 -28.18 -10.99 17.03
N SER A 109 -27.41 -9.92 16.80
CA SER A 109 -27.84 -8.79 15.99
C SER A 109 -27.87 -9.11 14.50
N THR A 110 -28.96 -8.68 13.84
CA THR A 110 -29.02 -8.60 12.38
C THR A 110 -28.37 -7.30 11.92
N LEU A 111 -27.47 -7.40 10.94
CA LEU A 111 -26.74 -6.26 10.41
C LEU A 111 -27.21 -5.94 9.00
N ILE A 112 -27.14 -4.67 8.63
CA ILE A 112 -27.34 -4.24 7.26
C ILE A 112 -26.09 -3.49 6.84
N PHE A 113 -25.53 -3.86 5.70
CA PHE A 113 -24.39 -3.18 5.11
C PHE A 113 -24.78 -2.58 3.78
N GLU A 114 -24.54 -1.29 3.58
CA GLU A 114 -24.49 -0.71 2.25
C GLU A 114 -23.04 -0.76 1.77
N ILE A 115 -22.77 -1.46 0.67
CA ILE A 115 -21.42 -1.72 0.19
C ILE A 115 -21.30 -1.28 -1.26
N GLU A 116 -20.28 -0.49 -1.55
CA GLU A 116 -19.80 -0.19 -2.90
C GLU A 116 -18.52 -0.99 -3.19
N LEU A 117 -18.56 -1.79 -4.26
CA LEU A 117 -17.36 -2.49 -4.72
C LEU A 117 -16.52 -1.56 -5.62
N VAL A 118 -15.41 -1.05 -5.11
CA VAL A 118 -14.59 -0.03 -5.78
C VAL A 118 -13.61 -0.63 -6.77
N ALA A 119 -12.93 -1.73 -6.40
CA ALA A 119 -11.97 -2.39 -7.29
C ALA A 119 -11.76 -3.87 -6.92
N CYS A 120 -11.27 -4.64 -7.90
CA CYS A 120 -10.73 -5.99 -7.70
C CYS A 120 -9.24 -5.99 -8.10
N ARG A 121 -8.36 -6.49 -7.24
CA ARG A 121 -6.91 -6.44 -7.42
C ARG A 121 -6.27 -7.83 -7.30
N PRO A 122 -5.15 -8.09 -7.99
CA PRO A 122 -4.39 -9.31 -7.80
C PRO A 122 -3.70 -9.30 -6.43
N ARG A 123 -3.44 -10.49 -5.85
CA ARG A 123 -2.57 -10.59 -4.66
C ARG A 123 -1.18 -10.03 -4.99
N LYS A 124 -0.69 -9.08 -4.20
CA LYS A 124 0.74 -8.70 -4.25
C LYS A 124 1.57 -9.95 -3.95
N GLY A 125 2.50 -10.28 -4.86
CA GLY A 125 3.34 -11.48 -4.76
C GLY A 125 2.81 -12.74 -5.46
N SER A 126 1.68 -12.67 -6.17
CA SER A 126 1.14 -13.81 -6.95
C SER A 126 1.86 -14.08 -8.27
N SER A 127 2.78 -13.21 -8.71
CA SER A 127 3.77 -13.63 -9.68
C SER A 127 4.96 -14.24 -8.96
N LEU A 128 5.14 -15.55 -9.11
CA LEU A 128 6.37 -16.28 -8.75
C LEU A 128 7.63 -15.67 -9.40
N SER A 129 7.50 -14.84 -10.44
CA SER A 129 8.63 -14.07 -10.98
C SER A 129 9.04 -12.88 -10.09
N SER A 130 8.08 -12.23 -9.43
CA SER A 130 8.33 -10.91 -8.84
C SER A 130 9.15 -10.90 -7.55
N VAL A 131 9.26 -12.00 -6.81
CA VAL A 131 10.09 -12.01 -5.57
C VAL A 131 11.58 -12.11 -5.89
N SER A 132 11.97 -12.95 -6.85
CA SER A 132 13.35 -13.07 -7.30
C SER A 132 13.79 -11.85 -8.11
N ASP A 133 12.92 -11.33 -8.98
CA ASP A 133 13.18 -10.13 -9.77
C ASP A 133 13.34 -8.88 -8.88
N GLU A 134 12.50 -8.72 -7.84
CA GLU A 134 12.58 -7.57 -6.93
C GLU A 134 13.83 -7.65 -6.04
N ARG A 135 14.18 -8.83 -5.55
CA ARG A 135 15.39 -9.02 -4.74
C ARG A 135 16.66 -8.75 -5.55
N ALA A 136 16.73 -9.24 -6.80
CA ALA A 136 17.85 -8.98 -7.70
C ALA A 136 18.00 -7.49 -8.04
N ARG A 137 16.90 -6.79 -8.31
CA ARG A 137 16.92 -5.33 -8.58
C ARG A 137 17.38 -4.52 -7.36
N LEU A 138 16.95 -4.90 -6.16
CA LEU A 138 17.38 -4.22 -4.92
C LEU A 138 18.86 -4.46 -4.61
N GLU A 139 19.38 -5.66 -4.86
CA GLU A 139 20.81 -5.96 -4.72
C GLU A 139 21.66 -5.20 -5.75
N GLU A 140 21.20 -5.13 -7.00
CA GLU A 140 21.88 -4.35 -8.05
C GLU A 140 21.88 -2.84 -7.74
N LEU A 141 20.77 -2.28 -7.28
CA LEU A 141 20.70 -0.87 -6.88
C LEU A 141 21.62 -0.54 -5.70
N LYS A 142 21.71 -1.43 -4.70
CA LYS A 142 22.64 -1.28 -3.57
C LYS A 142 24.08 -1.29 -4.05
N LYS A 143 24.45 -2.24 -4.92
CA LYS A 143 25.80 -2.34 -5.50
C LYS A 143 26.15 -1.12 -6.33
N GLN A 144 25.22 -0.60 -7.13
CA GLN A 144 25.43 0.64 -7.89
C GLN A 144 25.65 1.86 -6.99
N ARG A 145 24.90 1.97 -5.88
CA ARG A 145 25.08 3.06 -4.90
C ARG A 145 26.41 2.97 -4.15
N GLU A 146 26.85 1.76 -3.81
CA GLU A 146 28.14 1.52 -3.17
C GLU A 146 29.32 1.83 -4.11
N LEU A 147 29.25 1.37 -5.36
CA LEU A 147 30.25 1.70 -6.38
C LEU A 147 30.31 3.20 -6.67
N ALA A 148 29.15 3.87 -6.74
CA ALA A 148 29.10 5.32 -6.92
C ALA A 148 29.66 6.09 -5.71
N ALA A 149 29.47 5.57 -4.48
CA ALA A 149 30.06 6.15 -3.28
C ALA A 149 31.58 5.97 -3.25
N ALA A 150 32.07 4.78 -3.58
CA ALA A 150 33.50 4.48 -3.67
C ALA A 150 34.20 5.33 -4.74
N ALA A 151 33.58 5.50 -5.92
CA ALA A 151 34.11 6.35 -6.98
C ALA A 151 34.19 7.83 -6.54
N LYS A 152 33.16 8.35 -5.87
CA LYS A 152 33.18 9.72 -5.31
C LYS A 152 34.26 9.90 -4.24
N GLU A 153 34.51 8.88 -3.43
CA GLU A 153 35.56 8.91 -2.42
C GLU A 153 36.96 8.87 -3.05
N GLU A 154 37.16 8.05 -4.08
CA GLU A 154 38.42 7.97 -4.85
C GLU A 154 38.72 9.30 -5.56
N ASP A 155 37.73 9.90 -6.22
CA ASP A 155 37.86 11.21 -6.86
C ASP A 155 38.16 12.33 -5.84
N ARG A 156 37.55 12.28 -4.65
CA ARG A 156 37.86 13.21 -3.55
C ARG A 156 39.32 13.06 -3.12
N LYS A 157 39.81 11.83 -2.95
CA LYS A 157 41.18 11.55 -2.54
C LYS A 157 42.20 12.00 -3.60
N LYS A 158 41.97 11.71 -4.89
CA LYS A 158 42.81 12.18 -6.00
C LYS A 158 42.86 13.71 -6.08
N ARG A 159 41.74 14.38 -5.86
CA ARG A 159 41.68 15.86 -5.85
C ARG A 159 42.44 16.45 -4.67
N GLU A 160 42.35 15.84 -3.50
CA GLU A 160 43.09 16.26 -2.30
C GLU A 160 44.60 16.06 -2.48
N GLU A 161 45.01 14.92 -3.02
CA GLU A 161 46.41 14.61 -3.33
C GLU A 161 46.97 15.58 -4.39
N ALA A 162 46.21 15.84 -5.47
CA ALA A 162 46.61 16.82 -6.48
C ALA A 162 46.73 18.24 -5.88
N LYS A 163 45.83 18.61 -4.97
CA LYS A 163 45.89 19.90 -4.27
C LYS A 163 47.11 19.98 -3.33
N ALA A 164 47.42 18.91 -2.61
CA ALA A 164 48.60 18.82 -1.74
C ALA A 164 49.91 18.90 -2.56
N ALA A 165 49.99 18.18 -3.68
CA ALA A 165 51.14 18.22 -4.59
C ALA A 165 51.34 19.62 -5.20
N ALA A 166 50.24 20.30 -5.59
CA ALA A 166 50.31 21.67 -6.07
C ALA A 166 50.79 22.66 -4.99
N ALA A 167 50.29 22.53 -3.75
CA ALA A 167 50.71 23.36 -2.63
C ALA A 167 52.21 23.18 -2.31
N ALA A 168 52.70 21.93 -2.29
CA ALA A 168 54.13 21.64 -2.06
C ALA A 168 55.04 22.27 -3.12
N ARG A 169 54.63 22.24 -4.40
CA ARG A 169 55.37 22.90 -5.50
C ARG A 169 55.42 24.42 -5.37
N ILE A 170 54.34 25.06 -4.90
CA ILE A 170 54.31 26.50 -4.65
C ILE A 170 55.24 26.87 -3.48
N GLN A 171 55.20 26.10 -2.39
CA GLN A 171 56.05 26.33 -1.22
C GLN A 171 57.55 26.18 -1.55
N ALA A 172 57.92 25.16 -2.32
CA ALA A 172 59.31 24.98 -2.77
C ALA A 172 59.82 26.17 -3.63
N LYS A 173 58.98 26.74 -4.50
CA LYS A 173 59.34 27.92 -5.31
C LYS A 173 59.49 29.19 -4.46
N LEU A 174 58.69 29.36 -3.42
CA LEU A 174 58.78 30.52 -2.51
C LEU A 174 60.07 30.48 -1.67
N GLU A 175 60.44 29.31 -1.17
CA GLU A 175 61.69 29.12 -0.41
C GLU A 175 62.94 29.32 -1.31
N ALA A 176 62.91 28.82 -2.55
CA ALA A 176 63.98 29.08 -3.53
C ALA A 176 64.14 30.58 -3.85
N LYS A 177 63.05 31.35 -3.84
CA LYS A 177 63.07 32.81 -4.08
C LYS A 177 63.58 33.60 -2.87
N LYS A 178 63.34 33.12 -1.63
CA LYS A 178 63.93 33.70 -0.41
C LYS A 178 65.46 33.49 -0.32
N GLY A 179 65.98 32.42 -0.90
CA GLY A 179 67.43 32.15 -0.96
C GLY A 179 68.23 33.10 -1.87
N GLN A 180 67.58 33.81 -2.81
CA GLN A 180 68.27 34.66 -3.79
C GLN A 180 68.35 36.15 -3.41
N GLY A 181 67.83 36.54 -2.24
CA GLY A 181 67.75 37.92 -1.76
C GLY A 181 68.84 38.40 -0.79
N LYS A 182 69.85 37.59 -0.45
CA LYS A 182 71.00 38.01 0.36
C LYS A 182 72.29 37.84 -0.44
N GLY A 183 72.62 38.83 -1.26
CA GLY A 183 73.87 38.77 -2.03
C GLY A 183 74.09 39.90 -3.00
N LYS A 184 74.16 41.14 -2.51
CA LYS A 184 75.01 42.21 -3.09
C LYS A 184 75.15 43.37 -2.10
N GLY A 185 75.86 43.09 -1.00
CA GLY A 185 76.60 44.10 -0.25
C GLY A 185 78.06 44.06 -0.73
N LYS A 186 78.47 45.04 -1.53
CA LYS A 186 79.85 45.50 -1.81
C LYS A 186 79.68 46.81 -2.56
N ALA A 187 80.45 47.88 -2.39
CA ALA A 187 81.47 48.29 -1.45
C ALA A 187 81.78 49.74 -1.88
N LYS A 188 81.94 50.67 -0.95
CA LYS A 188 82.88 51.80 -1.04
C LYS A 188 82.96 52.49 0.30
#